data_AF-A0A7Z1IKN2-F1
#
_entry.id   AF-A0A7Z1IKN2-F1
#
_cell.length_a   1.000
_cell.length_b   1.000
_cell.length_c   1.000
_cell.angle_alpha   90.00
_cell.angle_beta   90.00
_cell.angle_gamma   90.00
#
_symmetry.space_group_name_H-M   'P 1'
#
loop_
_entity.id
_entity.type
_entity.pdbx_description
1 polymer ?
#
loop_
_entity_poly.entity_id
_entity_poly.type
_entity_poly.pdbx_seq_one_letter_code
_entity_poly.pdbx_strand_id
1 'polypeptide(L)'
;MLQALNENGLGMSNPLHNLKIDYWYKAALVVGAVVLITALTVELKGVENSIVQLIALGTVLVGIGEWINHPLQTRIVPPSPRNPTWLKGEGYLRKNSALGLLFVISGVGFIGLGIWKLVV
;
A
#
# COMPACT_ATOMS: atom_id res chain seq x y z
N MET A 1 23.96 -37.81 -4.95
CA MET A 1 24.78 -36.89 -5.78
C MET A 1 23.99 -35.72 -6.36
N LEU A 2 22.68 -35.84 -6.63
CA LEU A 2 21.83 -34.72 -7.09
C LEU A 2 21.13 -33.90 -5.99
N GLN A 3 21.19 -34.34 -4.73
CA GLN A 3 20.57 -33.63 -3.59
C GLN A 3 21.54 -32.72 -2.83
N ALA A 4 22.84 -32.77 -3.16
CA ALA A 4 23.90 -31.97 -2.53
C ALA A 4 24.23 -30.67 -3.29
N LEU A 5 23.48 -30.34 -4.35
CA LEU A 5 23.62 -29.09 -5.11
C LEU A 5 22.51 -28.07 -4.79
N ASN A 6 21.63 -28.36 -3.82
CA ASN A 6 20.57 -27.44 -3.41
C ASN A 6 20.98 -26.51 -2.24
N GLU A 7 22.26 -26.57 -1.83
CA GLU A 7 22.80 -25.77 -0.73
C GLU A 7 23.89 -24.79 -1.19
N ASN A 8 23.80 -24.29 -2.42
CA ASN A 8 24.55 -23.09 -2.81
C ASN A 8 23.81 -21.82 -2.33
N GLY A 9 23.81 -21.64 -1.00
CA GLY A 9 24.29 -20.39 -0.42
C GLY A 9 23.45 -19.11 -0.49
N LEU A 10 22.18 -19.10 -0.91
CA LEU A 10 21.30 -17.95 -0.67
C LEU A 10 19.89 -18.43 -0.34
N GLY A 11 19.63 -18.74 0.93
CA GLY A 11 18.27 -18.78 1.45
C GLY A 11 17.66 -17.41 1.31
N MET A 12 17.09 -17.12 0.15
CA MET A 12 16.35 -15.88 -0.13
C MET A 12 15.11 -15.89 0.75
N SER A 13 15.23 -15.40 1.98
CA SER A 13 14.09 -15.05 2.80
C SER A 13 13.30 -14.02 1.99
N ASN A 14 12.09 -14.38 1.56
CA ASN A 14 11.24 -13.43 0.84
C ASN A 14 10.93 -12.28 1.81
N PRO A 15 11.48 -11.07 1.58
CA PRO A 15 11.31 -9.94 2.51
C PRO A 15 9.84 -9.50 2.57
N LEU A 16 9.02 -9.94 1.62
CA LEU A 16 7.60 -9.64 1.51
C LEU A 16 6.70 -10.76 2.05
N HIS A 17 7.24 -11.87 2.58
CA HIS A 17 6.39 -13.01 2.99
C HIS A 17 5.38 -12.65 4.11
N ASN A 18 5.70 -11.64 4.93
CA ASN A 18 4.82 -11.12 5.97
C ASN A 18 3.92 -9.98 5.50
N LEU A 19 4.14 -9.44 4.29
CA LEU A 19 3.35 -8.33 3.77
C LEU A 19 2.07 -8.88 3.13
N LYS A 20 1.00 -8.94 3.91
CA LYS A 20 -0.34 -9.26 3.40
C LYS A 20 -0.86 -8.08 2.57
N ILE A 21 -0.85 -8.24 1.25
CA ILE A 21 -1.47 -7.32 0.29
C ILE A 21 -2.93 -7.75 0.08
N ASP A 22 -3.74 -7.52 1.10
CA ASP A 22 -5.14 -7.91 1.21
C ASP A 22 -6.13 -6.74 1.00
N TYR A 23 -5.61 -5.51 0.87
CA TYR A 23 -6.37 -4.30 0.61
C TYR A 23 -5.76 -3.47 -0.52
N TRP A 24 -6.62 -2.77 -1.28
CA TRP A 24 -6.23 -1.98 -2.44
C TRP A 24 -5.18 -0.91 -2.10
N TYR A 25 -5.25 -0.29 -0.93
CA TYR A 25 -4.30 0.76 -0.52
C TYR A 25 -2.91 0.19 -0.20
N LYS A 26 -2.82 -1.07 0.23
CA LYS A 26 -1.53 -1.76 0.39
C LYS A 26 -0.93 -2.10 -0.97
N ALA A 27 -1.75 -2.53 -1.92
CA ALA A 27 -1.30 -2.76 -3.29
C ALA A 27 -0.81 -1.45 -3.94
N ALA A 28 -1.57 -0.36 -3.78
CA ALA A 28 -1.18 0.97 -4.25
C ALA A 28 0.15 1.44 -3.62
N LEU A 29 0.32 1.25 -2.30
CA LEU A 29 1.57 1.56 -1.62
C LEU A 29 2.75 0.81 -2.22
N VAL A 30 2.64 -0.51 -2.39
CA VAL A 30 3.73 -1.35 -2.92
C VAL A 30 4.06 -0.97 -4.36
N VAL A 31 3.05 -0.86 -5.23
CA VAL A 31 3.26 -0.48 -6.64
C VAL A 31 3.86 0.92 -6.73
N GLY A 32 3.30 1.88 -5.99
CA GLY A 32 3.82 3.25 -5.93
C GLY A 32 5.26 3.31 -5.44
N ALA A 33 5.62 2.51 -4.43
CA ALA A 33 6.99 2.46 -3.91
C ALA A 33 7.97 1.89 -4.93
N VAL A 34 7.61 0.80 -5.62
CA VAL A 34 8.44 0.21 -6.68
C VAL A 34 8.65 1.20 -7.84
N VAL A 35 7.58 1.88 -8.28
CA VAL A 35 7.67 2.88 -9.35
C VAL A 35 8.51 4.09 -8.89
N LEU A 36 8.34 4.54 -7.65
CA LEU A 36 9.12 5.65 -7.08
C LEU A 36 10.61 5.32 -7.02
N ILE A 37 10.97 4.13 -6.51
CA ILE A 37 12.36 3.66 -6.47
C ILE A 37 12.93 3.60 -7.90
N THR A 38 12.16 3.06 -8.84
CA THR A 38 12.58 2.99 -10.25
C THR A 38 12.85 4.39 -10.81
N ALA A 39 11.93 5.34 -10.62
CA ALA A 39 12.08 6.71 -11.09
C ALA A 39 13.17 7.51 -10.36
N LEU A 40 13.62 7.08 -9.17
CA LEU A 40 14.75 7.67 -8.45
C LEU A 40 16.10 7.10 -8.86
N THR A 41 16.13 5.88 -9.41
CA THR A 41 17.38 5.14 -9.67
C THR A 41 17.67 4.94 -11.14
N VAL A 42 16.66 5.04 -12.01
CA VAL A 42 16.76 4.79 -13.44
C VAL A 42 16.21 5.99 -14.20
N GLU A 43 16.93 6.45 -15.21
CA GLU A 43 16.44 7.46 -16.15
C GLU A 43 15.34 6.86 -17.05
N LEU A 44 14.12 7.40 -16.96
CA LEU A 44 12.97 6.93 -17.71
C LEU A 44 12.94 7.60 -19.09
N LYS A 45 12.60 6.83 -20.12
CA LYS A 45 12.43 7.35 -21.48
C LYS A 45 10.96 7.65 -21.72
N GLY A 46 10.68 8.79 -22.36
CA GLY A 46 9.33 9.21 -22.78
C GLY A 46 8.54 10.01 -21.75
N VAL A 47 9.02 10.12 -20.52
CA VAL A 47 8.45 11.00 -19.48
C VAL A 47 9.56 11.46 -18.55
N GLU A 48 9.50 12.70 -18.08
CA GLU A 48 10.45 13.20 -17.10
C GLU A 48 10.32 12.45 -15.77
N ASN A 49 11.44 12.02 -15.20
CA ASN A 49 11.46 11.32 -13.91
C ASN A 49 10.75 12.10 -12.81
N SER A 50 10.88 13.43 -12.78
CA SER A 50 10.25 14.27 -11.74
C SER A 50 8.72 14.15 -11.75
N ILE A 51 8.11 13.96 -12.93
CA ILE A 51 6.67 13.76 -13.10
C ILE A 51 6.27 12.39 -12.53
N VAL A 52 6.99 11.33 -12.89
CA VAL A 52 6.73 9.98 -12.39
C VAL A 52 6.94 9.90 -10.87
N GLN A 53 7.98 10.57 -10.36
CA GLN A 53 8.24 10.67 -8.93
C GLN A 53 7.09 11.35 -8.19
N LEU A 54 6.53 12.45 -8.71
CA LEU A 54 5.36 13.11 -8.11
C LEU A 54 4.14 12.18 -8.02
N ILE A 55 3.81 11.49 -9.12
CA ILE A 55 2.66 10.57 -9.17
C ILE A 55 2.89 9.37 -8.25
N ALA A 56 4.07 8.78 -8.29
CA ALA A 56 4.42 7.61 -7.50
C ALA A 56 4.49 7.93 -5.99
N LEU A 57 5.12 9.04 -5.63
CA LEU A 57 5.13 9.55 -4.25
C LEU A 57 3.71 9.80 -3.76
N GLY A 58 2.89 10.47 -4.57
CA GLY A 58 1.50 10.73 -4.21
C GLY A 58 0.71 9.44 -3.98
N THR A 59 0.93 8.41 -4.81
CA THR A 59 0.32 7.09 -4.67
C THR A 59 0.76 6.38 -3.38
N VAL A 60 2.05 6.46 -3.03
CA VAL A 60 2.57 5.95 -1.74
C VAL A 60 1.89 6.65 -0.57
N LEU A 61 1.77 7.98 -0.60
CA LEU A 61 1.13 8.73 0.48
C LEU A 61 -0.36 8.41 0.62
N VAL A 62 -1.09 8.26 -0.49
CA VAL A 62 -2.49 7.79 -0.46
C VAL A 62 -2.57 6.40 0.15
N GLY A 63 -1.70 5.47 -0.28
CA GLY A 63 -1.65 4.11 0.28
C GLY A 63 -1.39 4.09 1.79
N ILE A 64 -0.44 4.89 2.26
CA ILE A 64 -0.13 5.06 3.70
C ILE A 64 -1.32 5.67 4.44
N GLY A 65 -1.88 6.77 3.94
CA GLY A 65 -2.98 7.48 4.60
C GLY A 65 -4.24 6.64 4.71
N GLU A 66 -4.56 5.88 3.66
CA GLU A 66 -5.67 4.95 3.66
C GLU A 66 -5.42 3.76 4.60
N TRP A 67 -4.20 3.24 4.68
CA TRP A 67 -3.88 2.22 5.68
C TRP A 67 -4.07 2.74 7.11
N ILE A 68 -3.56 3.94 7.41
CA ILE A 68 -3.75 4.58 8.73
C ILE A 68 -5.25 4.76 9.04
N ASN A 69 -6.05 5.14 8.06
CA ASN A 69 -7.49 5.33 8.20
C ASN A 69 -8.30 4.02 8.27
N HIS A 70 -7.67 2.87 8.08
CA HIS A 70 -8.31 1.55 8.22
C HIS A 70 -7.56 0.71 9.27
N PRO A 71 -7.64 1.07 10.57
CA PRO A 71 -7.08 0.23 11.62
C PRO A 71 -7.89 -1.07 11.76
N LEU A 72 -7.26 -2.13 12.26
CA LEU A 72 -7.99 -3.34 12.65
C LEU A 72 -8.95 -2.98 13.79
N GLN A 73 -10.23 -3.27 13.59
CA GLN A 73 -11.28 -3.06 14.56
C GLN A 73 -11.89 -4.40 14.95
N THR A 74 -12.14 -4.57 16.23
CA THR A 74 -12.81 -5.75 16.77
C THR A 74 -14.12 -5.30 17.43
N ARG A 75 -15.20 -6.05 17.21
CA ARG A 75 -16.51 -5.77 17.79
C ARG A 75 -17.15 -7.06 18.26
N ILE A 76 -17.78 -7.00 19.43
CA ILE A 76 -18.68 -8.05 19.90
C ILE A 76 -20.07 -7.80 19.30
N VAL A 77 -20.60 -8.79 18.59
CA VAL A 77 -21.92 -8.76 17.95
C VAL A 77 -22.89 -9.56 18.84
N PRO A 78 -24.00 -8.95 19.27
CA PRO A 78 -24.98 -9.63 20.13
C PRO A 78 -25.74 -10.73 19.38
N PRO A 79 -26.31 -11.70 20.11
CA PRO A 79 -27.19 -12.71 19.55
C PRO A 79 -28.34 -12.09 18.72
N SER A 80 -28.67 -12.74 17.61
CA SER A 80 -29.76 -12.37 16.71
C SER A 80 -30.47 -13.63 16.19
N PRO A 81 -31.68 -13.54 15.61
CA PRO A 81 -32.36 -14.70 15.03
C PRO A 81 -31.53 -15.46 13.98
N ARG A 82 -30.59 -14.78 13.30
CA ARG A 82 -29.66 -15.40 12.34
C ARG A 82 -28.42 -16.01 13.00
N ASN A 83 -28.05 -15.55 14.20
CA ASN A 83 -26.89 -16.00 14.96
C ASN A 83 -27.25 -16.04 16.46
N PRO A 84 -27.71 -17.17 17.01
CA PRO A 84 -28.24 -17.23 18.38
C PRO A 84 -27.16 -17.10 19.48
N THR A 85 -25.89 -16.94 19.10
CA THR A 85 -24.75 -16.78 20.02
C THR A 85 -24.05 -15.44 19.83
N TRP A 86 -23.28 -15.04 20.83
CA TRP A 86 -22.36 -13.91 20.71
C TRP A 86 -21.28 -14.22 19.66
N LEU A 87 -20.98 -13.24 18.80
CA LEU A 87 -19.92 -13.36 17.79
C LEU A 87 -18.85 -12.28 17.98
N LYS A 88 -17.60 -12.60 17.64
CA LYS A 88 -16.52 -11.63 17.52
C LYS A 88 -16.33 -11.32 16.04
N GLY A 89 -16.63 -10.08 15.64
CA GLY A 89 -16.33 -9.57 14.31
C GLY A 89 -15.00 -8.82 14.32
N GLU A 90 -14.18 -9.06 13.30
CA GLU A 90 -12.94 -8.32 13.07
C GLU A 90 -12.90 -7.80 11.64
N GLY A 91 -12.40 -6.58 11.44
CA GLY A 91 -12.28 -6.00 10.12
C GLY A 91 -11.57 -4.66 10.10
N TYR A 92 -11.12 -4.26 8.93
CA TYR A 92 -10.42 -2.99 8.70
C TYR A 92 -11.41 -1.94 8.22
N LEU A 93 -12.34 -1.54 9.10
CA LEU A 93 -13.33 -0.51 8.79
C LEU A 93 -12.68 0.87 8.81
N ARG A 94 -13.19 1.78 7.96
CA ARG A 94 -12.69 3.16 7.91
C ARG A 94 -12.94 3.87 9.24
N LYS A 95 -11.88 4.41 9.83
CA LYS A 95 -11.88 5.33 10.97
C LYS A 95 -10.88 6.43 10.66
N ASN A 96 -11.40 7.54 10.15
CA ASN A 96 -10.58 8.69 9.78
C ASN A 96 -9.76 9.20 10.97
N SER A 97 -8.48 9.44 10.72
CA SER A 97 -7.57 10.14 11.61
C SER A 97 -7.05 11.39 10.92
N ALA A 98 -6.68 12.42 11.69
CA ALA A 98 -6.09 13.63 11.12
C ALA A 98 -4.83 13.31 10.31
N LEU A 99 -3.95 12.44 10.84
CA LEU A 99 -2.73 12.03 10.17
C LEU A 99 -3.01 11.30 8.84
N GLY A 100 -3.92 10.32 8.84
CA GLY A 100 -4.27 9.58 7.63
C GLY A 100 -4.90 10.50 6.58
N LEU A 101 -5.74 11.45 7.00
CA LEU A 101 -6.32 12.46 6.10
C LEU A 101 -5.26 13.39 5.50
N LEU A 102 -4.28 13.84 6.29
CA LEU A 102 -3.16 14.65 5.79
C LEU A 102 -2.39 13.91 4.69
N PHE A 103 -2.05 12.63 4.93
CA PHE A 103 -1.37 11.80 3.93
C PHE A 103 -2.18 11.65 2.64
N VAL A 104 -3.49 11.40 2.74
CA VAL A 104 -4.37 11.29 1.56
C VAL A 104 -4.44 12.60 0.79
N ILE A 105 -4.65 13.73 1.46
CA ILE A 105 -4.75 15.05 0.80
C ILE A 105 -3.43 15.41 0.11
N SER A 106 -2.30 15.27 0.80
CA SER A 106 -0.98 15.51 0.20
C SER A 106 -0.70 14.57 -0.97
N GLY A 107 -1.08 13.29 -0.85
CA GLY A 107 -0.91 12.31 -1.89
C GLY A 107 -1.72 12.61 -3.14
N VAL A 108 -3.01 12.94 -2.98
CA VAL A 108 -3.88 13.39 -4.09
C VAL A 108 -3.34 14.67 -4.71
N GLY A 109 -2.81 15.60 -3.91
CA GLY A 109 -2.16 16.82 -4.39
C GLY A 109 -0.96 16.53 -5.31
N PHE A 110 -0.03 15.66 -4.90
CA PHE A 110 1.11 15.30 -5.74
C PHE A 110 0.73 14.53 -6.99
N ILE A 111 -0.26 13.63 -6.93
CA ILE A 111 -0.80 12.96 -8.12
C ILE A 111 -1.36 14.00 -9.09
N GLY A 112 -2.20 14.93 -8.61
CA GLY A 112 -2.78 15.99 -9.43
C GLY A 112 -1.73 16.89 -10.07
N LEU A 113 -0.70 17.30 -9.32
CA LEU A 113 0.41 18.08 -9.85
C LEU A 113 1.24 17.33 -10.90
N GLY A 114 1.49 16.03 -10.68
CA GLY A 114 2.17 15.18 -11.65
C GLY A 114 1.37 15.01 -12.94
N ILE A 115 0.07 14.75 -12.84
CA ILE A 115 -0.83 14.66 -14.01
C ILE A 115 -0.87 16.00 -14.76
N TRP A 116 -0.97 17.12 -14.04
CA TRP A 116 -0.97 18.44 -14.66
C TRP A 116 0.31 18.68 -15.48
N LYS A 117 1.47 18.43 -14.90
CA LYS A 117 2.77 18.55 -15.58
C LYS A 117 2.96 17.58 -16.75
N LEU A 118 2.22 16.47 -16.76
CA LEU A 118 2.28 15.50 -17.85
C LEU A 118 1.51 15.98 -19.09
N VAL A 119 0.46 16.78 -18.88
CA VAL A 119 -0.48 17.20 -19.93
C VAL A 119 -0.18 18.60 -20.46
N VAL A 120 0.35 19.48 -19.60
CA VAL A 120 0.62 20.89 -19.89
C VAL A 120 2.12 21.13 -20.03
#